data_AF-A0A1I7HDN9-F1
#
_entry.id   AF-A0A1I7HDN9-F1
#
_cell.length_a   1.000
_cell.length_b   1.000
_cell.length_c   1.000
_cell.angle_alpha   90.00
_cell.angle_beta   90.00
_cell.angle_gamma   90.00
#
_symmetry.space_group_name_H-M   'P 1'
#
loop_
_entity.id
_entity.type
_entity.pdbx_description
1 polymer ?
#
loop_
_entity_poly.entity_id
_entity_poly.type
_entity_poly.pdbx_seq_one_letter_code
_entity_poly.pdbx_strand_id
1 'polypeptide(L)'
;MISFIDDHRAVYGVEPICRVLPIAPSTYYAHAARRADPEKQPVRVRSDAALMIEIQLVFEANFCVYGVRKIWRQLAREGIVAAR
;
A
#
# COMPACT_ATOMS: atom_id res chain seq x y z
N MET A 1 6.82 -12.41 -0.42
CA MET A 1 6.23 -13.39 0.51
C MET A 1 4.88 -13.89 -0.01
N ILE A 2 3.91 -13.01 -0.29
CA ILE A 2 2.60 -13.43 -0.82
C ILE A 2 2.70 -13.96 -2.24
N SER A 3 3.53 -13.34 -3.10
CA SER A 3 3.82 -13.85 -4.45
C SER A 3 4.32 -15.31 -4.42
N PHE A 4 5.25 -15.63 -3.52
CA PHE A 4 5.75 -16.99 -3.36
C PHE A 4 4.62 -17.99 -3.03
N ILE A 5 3.69 -17.63 -2.13
CA ILE A 5 2.51 -18.45 -1.82
C ILE A 5 1.61 -18.57 -3.06
N ASP A 6 1.36 -17.47 -3.77
CA ASP A 6 0.55 -17.45 -4.98
C ASP A 6 1.10 -18.39 -6.07
N ASP A 7 2.43 -18.40 -6.24
CA ASP A 7 3.12 -19.19 -7.26
C ASP A 7 3.10 -20.70 -6.95
N HIS A 8 3.03 -21.08 -5.67
CA HIS A 8 3.22 -22.47 -5.22
C HIS A 8 1.94 -23.11 -4.65
N ARG A 9 0.88 -22.33 -4.38
CA ARG A 9 -0.37 -22.81 -3.78
C ARG A 9 -1.08 -23.89 -4.60
N ALA A 10 -0.88 -23.92 -5.92
CA ALA A 10 -1.48 -24.93 -6.79
C ALA A 10 -0.87 -26.34 -6.57
N VAL A 11 0.39 -26.40 -6.15
CA VAL A 11 1.12 -27.66 -5.93
C VAL A 11 1.01 -28.11 -4.47
N TYR A 12 1.21 -27.18 -3.52
CA TYR A 12 1.35 -27.52 -2.11
C TYR A 12 0.16 -27.08 -1.24
N GLY A 13 -0.77 -26.27 -1.76
CA GLY A 13 -1.79 -25.61 -0.96
C GLY A 13 -1.23 -24.46 -0.12
N VAL A 14 -2.12 -23.59 0.37
CA VAL A 14 -1.74 -22.39 1.15
C VAL A 14 -1.26 -22.77 2.55
N GLU A 15 -1.97 -23.67 3.24
CA GLU A 15 -1.71 -23.98 4.65
C GLU A 15 -0.33 -24.62 4.89
N PRO A 16 0.16 -25.57 4.07
CA PRO A 16 1.51 -26.12 4.24
C PRO A 16 2.61 -25.08 4.03
N ILE A 17 2.44 -24.18 3.04
CA ILE A 17 3.40 -23.09 2.79
C ILE A 17 3.40 -22.10 3.97
N CYS A 18 2.22 -21.70 4.43
CA CYS A 18 2.07 -20.81 5.58
C CYS A 18 2.72 -21.37 6.86
N ARG A 19 2.66 -22.70 7.07
CA ARG A 19 3.32 -23.39 8.19
C ARG A 19 4.85 -23.28 8.14
N VAL A 20 5.44 -23.35 6.94
CA VAL A 20 6.90 -23.24 6.75
C VAL A 20 7.38 -21.78 6.79
N LEU A 21 6.55 -20.81 6.38
CA LEU A 21 6.85 -19.38 6.37
C LEU A 21 6.47 -18.62 7.67
N PRO A 22 6.31 -19.34 8.78
CA PRO A 22 5.47 -18.99 9.95
C PRO A 22 4.47 -17.81 9.76
N ILE A 23 3.54 -17.91 8.80
CA ILE A 23 2.42 -16.97 8.66
C ILE A 23 1.11 -17.68 8.97
N ALA A 24 0.16 -16.99 9.59
CA ALA A 24 -1.20 -17.50 9.68
C ALA A 24 -1.89 -17.53 8.29
N PRO A 25 -2.55 -18.64 7.88
CA PRO A 25 -3.32 -18.70 6.63
C PRO A 25 -4.38 -17.59 6.51
N SER A 26 -4.99 -17.20 7.63
CA SER A 26 -5.95 -16.09 7.68
C SER A 26 -5.34 -14.76 7.23
N THR A 27 -4.07 -14.50 7.54
CA THR A 27 -3.34 -13.31 7.08
C THR A 27 -3.16 -13.32 5.57
N TYR A 28 -2.82 -14.47 4.99
CA TYR A 28 -2.74 -14.62 3.53
C TYR A 28 -4.10 -14.32 2.87
N TYR A 29 -5.17 -14.97 3.33
CA TYR A 29 -6.50 -14.77 2.74
C TYR A 29 -7.02 -13.34 2.93
N ALA A 30 -6.76 -12.71 4.07
CA ALA A 30 -7.09 -11.30 4.29
C ALA A 30 -6.37 -10.39 3.29
N HIS A 31 -5.10 -10.67 3.00
CA HIS A 31 -4.35 -9.90 2.01
C HIS A 31 -4.80 -10.20 0.57
N ALA A 32 -5.12 -11.46 0.24
CA ALA A 32 -5.69 -11.82 -1.06
C ALA A 32 -7.03 -11.11 -1.29
N ALA A 33 -7.89 -11.06 -0.27
CA ALA A 33 -9.17 -10.35 -0.33
C ALA A 33 -8.99 -8.83 -0.54
N ARG A 34 -8.03 -8.20 0.14
CA ARG A 34 -7.69 -6.77 -0.04
C ARG A 34 -7.15 -6.44 -1.43
N ARG A 35 -6.45 -7.39 -2.07
CA ARG A 35 -5.94 -7.23 -3.44
C ARG A 35 -7.05 -7.38 -4.49
N ALA A 36 -7.96 -8.33 -4.27
CA ALA A 36 -9.07 -8.58 -5.19
C ALA A 36 -10.15 -7.48 -5.12
N ASP A 37 -10.32 -6.86 -3.95
CA ASP A 37 -11.37 -5.88 -3.71
C ASP A 37 -10.79 -4.64 -2.98
N PRO A 38 -10.67 -3.50 -3.69
CA PRO A 38 -10.19 -2.24 -3.11
C PRO A 38 -11.00 -1.76 -1.91
N GLU A 39 -12.30 -2.09 -1.81
CA GLU A 39 -13.14 -1.66 -0.69
C GLU A 39 -12.82 -2.39 0.62
N LYS A 40 -12.17 -3.56 0.53
CA LYS A 40 -11.68 -4.31 1.71
C LYS A 40 -10.37 -3.75 2.25
N GLN A 41 -9.76 -2.77 1.58
CA GLN A 41 -8.55 -2.15 2.08
C GLN A 41 -8.82 -1.32 3.33
N PRO A 42 -7.89 -1.32 4.31
CA PRO A 42 -7.99 -0.43 5.46
C PRO A 42 -8.11 1.03 5.01
N VAL A 43 -8.89 1.82 5.75
CA VAL A 43 -9.09 3.26 5.47
C VAL A 43 -7.77 3.98 5.24
N ARG A 44 -6.77 3.71 6.09
CA ARG A 44 -5.44 4.29 5.98
C ARG A 44 -4.77 4.03 4.62
N VAL A 45 -4.84 2.82 4.09
CA VAL A 45 -4.20 2.49 2.79
C VAL A 45 -4.86 3.27 1.66
N ARG A 46 -6.20 3.42 1.71
CA ARG A 46 -6.94 4.23 0.73
C ARG A 46 -6.58 5.72 0.84
N SER A 47 -6.48 6.25 2.06
CA SER A 47 -6.05 7.63 2.31
C SER A 47 -4.60 7.87 1.86
N ASP A 48 -3.69 6.94 2.12
CA ASP A 48 -2.29 7.04 1.70
C ASP A 48 -2.18 7.00 0.16
N ALA A 49 -2.96 6.16 -0.52
CA ALA A 49 -3.01 6.11 -1.97
C ALA A 49 -3.50 7.43 -2.59
N ALA A 50 -4.54 8.05 -2.01
CA ALA A 50 -4.99 9.37 -2.44
C ALA A 50 -3.92 10.45 -2.19
N LEU A 51 -3.27 10.42 -1.02
CA LEU A 51 -2.21 11.36 -0.68
C LEU A 51 -0.98 11.23 -1.61
N MET A 52 -0.64 10.01 -2.06
CA MET A 52 0.44 9.79 -3.03
C MET A 52 0.19 10.52 -4.35
N ILE A 53 -1.07 10.61 -4.80
CA ILE A 53 -1.43 11.34 -6.02
C ILE A 53 -1.14 12.83 -5.84
N GLU A 54 -1.58 13.42 -4.72
CA GLU A 54 -1.33 14.83 -4.40
C GLU A 54 0.17 15.15 -4.29
N ILE A 55 0.93 14.26 -3.64
CA ILE A 55 2.39 14.36 -3.55
C ILE A 55 3.02 14.39 -4.96
N GLN A 56 2.58 13.50 -5.86
CA GLN A 56 3.10 13.42 -7.21
C GLN A 56 2.78 14.69 -8.01
N LEU A 57 1.54 15.19 -7.93
CA LEU A 57 1.12 16.42 -8.59
C LEU A 57 1.96 17.62 -8.13
N VAL A 58 2.16 17.77 -6.81
CA VAL A 58 3.02 18.82 -6.26
C VAL A 58 4.46 18.67 -6.73
N PHE A 59 4.99 17.45 -6.79
CA PHE A 59 6.35 17.20 -7.22
C PHE A 59 6.58 17.58 -8.68
N GLU A 60 5.69 17.13 -9.58
CA GLU A 60 5.74 17.42 -11.01
C GLU A 60 5.54 18.91 -11.30
N ALA A 61 4.57 19.55 -10.63
CA ALA A 61 4.31 20.98 -10.76
C ALA A 61 5.50 21.85 -10.33
N ASN A 62 6.40 21.31 -9.49
CA ASN A 62 7.61 22.00 -9.01
C ASN A 62 8.90 21.45 -9.65
N PHE A 63 8.81 21.01 -10.90
CA PHE A 63 9.93 20.55 -11.74
C PHE A 63 10.75 19.43 -11.09
N CYS A 64 10.14 18.62 -10.23
CA CYS A 64 10.81 17.55 -9.51
C CYS A 64 11.95 18.02 -8.56
N VAL A 65 12.00 19.32 -8.22
CA VAL A 65 13.05 19.90 -7.35
C VAL A 65 12.64 19.90 -5.88
N TYR A 66 11.34 19.78 -5.59
CA TYR A 66 10.86 19.77 -4.22
C TYR A 66 11.12 18.43 -3.54
N GLY A 67 11.96 18.44 -2.51
CA GLY A 67 12.09 17.32 -1.58
C GLY A 67 10.98 17.30 -0.53
N VAL A 68 10.97 16.26 0.31
CA VAL A 68 9.93 15.95 1.31
C VAL A 68 9.44 17.17 2.10
N ARG A 69 10.34 18.00 2.65
CA ARG A 69 9.96 19.16 3.46
C ARG A 69 9.22 20.24 2.67
N LYS A 70 9.56 20.44 1.39
CA LYS A 70 8.92 21.45 0.53
C LYS A 70 7.56 20.93 0.06
N ILE A 71 7.48 19.66 -0.32
CA ILE A 71 6.21 19.00 -0.67
C ILE A 71 5.24 19.08 0.52
N TRP A 72 5.66 18.69 1.72
CA TRP A 72 4.80 18.74 2.91
C TRP A 72 4.25 20.15 3.20
N ARG A 73 5.08 21.19 3.06
CA ARG A 73 4.63 22.58 3.21
C ARG A 73 3.66 23.00 2.10
N GLN A 74 3.87 22.52 0.88
CA GLN A 74 3.01 22.85 -0.25
C GLN A 74 1.64 22.19 -0.12
N LEU A 75 1.58 20.91 0.23
CA LEU A 75 0.33 20.21 0.56
C LEU A 75 -0.44 20.92 1.67
N ALA A 76 0.25 21.35 2.73
CA ALA A 76 -0.39 22.10 3.82
C ALA A 76 -0.96 23.45 3.35
N ARG A 77 -0.33 24.13 2.38
CA ARG A 77 -0.86 25.37 1.77
C ARG A 77 -2.09 25.12 0.90
N GLU A 78 -2.18 23.95 0.30
CA GLU A 78 -3.31 23.50 -0.50
C GLU A 78 -4.44 22.88 0.36
N GLY A 79 -4.28 22.90 1.70
CA GLY A 79 -5.28 22.40 2.65
C GLY A 79 -5.27 20.88 2.83
N ILE A 80 -4.29 20.18 2.26
CA ILE A 80 -4.16 18.72 2.34
C ILE A 80 -3.37 18.37 3.61
N VAL A 81 -4.04 17.70 4.55
CA VAL A 81 -3.44 17.30 5.83
C VAL A 81 -2.65 16.01 5.65
N ALA A 82 -1.32 16.12 5.74
CA ALA A 82 -0.40 14.99 5.79
C ALA A 82 0.32 14.94 7.14
N ALA A 83 0.33 13.76 7.76
CA ALA A 83 1.18 13.50 8.92
C ALA A 83 2.66 13.66 8.54
N ARG A 84 3.48 14.15 9.47
CA ARG A 84 4.90 14.46 9.23
C ARG A 84 5.83 13.37 9.75
#